data_AF-A0A8T4LVF1-F1
#
_entry.id   AF-A0A8T4LVF1-F1
#
_cell.length_a   1.000
_cell.length_b   1.000
_cell.length_c   1.000
_cell.angle_alpha   90.00
_cell.angle_beta   90.00
_cell.angle_gamma   90.00
#
_symmetry.space_group_name_H-M   'P 1'
#
loop_
_entity.id
_entity.type
_entity.pdbx_description
1 polymer ?
#
loop_
_entity_poly.entity_id
_entity_poly.type
_entity_poly.pdbx_seq_one_letter_code
_entity_poly.pdbx_strand_id
1 'polypeptide(L)'
;MKYNVNTDTLEPSDDLINGDSEVIKDIAGNIKGWAGNWDAVYDNILLRAKIKEEIVKTAEKTGNESLLESGFTVLSNDAFHKISDSVRQEIGLPLSERVFPIWQKWMNQQIKGRKV
;
A
#
# COMPACT_ATOMS: atom_id res chain seq x y z
N MET A 1 -2.92 12.26 -13.49
CA MET A 1 -2.33 11.22 -14.37
C MET A 1 -2.99 11.26 -15.72
N LYS A 2 -2.28 10.90 -16.78
CA LYS A 2 -2.80 10.84 -18.15
C LYS A 2 -2.31 9.57 -18.84
N TYR A 3 -3.19 8.90 -19.56
CA TYR A 3 -2.80 7.72 -20.35
C TYR A 3 -2.04 8.16 -21.60
N ASN A 4 -0.88 7.55 -21.84
CA ASN A 4 -0.06 7.73 -23.04
C ASN A 4 -0.21 6.51 -23.95
N VAL A 5 -0.83 6.71 -25.11
CA VAL A 5 -1.12 5.67 -26.12
C VAL A 5 0.15 5.06 -26.74
N ASN A 6 1.27 5.78 -26.74
CA ASN A 6 2.51 5.33 -27.39
C ASN A 6 3.30 4.38 -26.50
N THR A 7 3.30 4.64 -25.19
CA THR A 7 4.03 3.85 -24.20
C THR A 7 3.15 2.78 -23.54
N ASP A 8 1.82 2.85 -23.73
CA ASP A 8 0.83 2.02 -23.05
C ASP A 8 0.95 2.13 -21.51
N THR A 9 1.13 3.36 -21.02
CA THR A 9 1.32 3.65 -19.60
C THR A 9 0.50 4.84 -19.12
N LEU A 10 0.11 4.80 -17.84
CA LEU A 10 -0.40 5.97 -17.13
C LEU A 10 0.78 6.80 -16.62
N GLU A 11 0.93 8.01 -17.16
CA GLU A 11 1.98 8.92 -16.75
C GLU A 11 1.51 9.83 -15.60
N PRO A 12 2.37 10.09 -14.59
CA PRO A 12 2.05 11.03 -13.54
C PRO A 12 1.92 12.45 -14.11
N SER A 13 1.00 13.25 -13.56
CA SER A 13 0.91 14.68 -13.87
C SER A 13 1.90 15.46 -13.01
N ASP A 14 2.30 16.65 -13.46
CA ASP A 14 3.17 17.55 -12.68
C ASP A 14 2.59 17.82 -11.29
N ASP A 15 1.27 18.00 -11.16
CA ASP A 15 0.60 18.16 -9.87
C ASP A 15 0.81 16.97 -8.92
N LEU A 16 0.91 15.76 -9.45
CA LEU A 16 1.15 14.57 -8.63
C LEU A 16 2.63 14.49 -8.20
N ILE A 17 3.55 14.83 -9.11
CA ILE A 17 4.99 14.80 -8.86
C ILE A 17 5.39 15.87 -7.84
N ASN A 18 4.85 17.08 -7.98
CA ASN A 18 5.18 18.23 -7.14
C ASN A 18 4.38 18.26 -5.81
N GLY A 19 3.47 17.31 -5.60
CA GLY A 19 2.64 17.26 -4.40
C GLY A 19 1.51 18.29 -4.36
N ASP A 20 1.14 18.82 -5.52
CA ASP A 20 0.07 19.80 -5.69
C ASP A 20 -1.33 19.22 -5.92
N SER A 21 -1.45 17.89 -5.90
CA SER A 21 -2.74 17.21 -5.98
C SER A 21 -3.69 17.63 -4.85
N GLU A 22 -4.74 18.37 -5.19
CA GLU A 22 -5.79 18.80 -4.25
C GLU A 22 -6.43 17.61 -3.54
N VAL A 23 -6.68 16.52 -4.26
CA VAL A 23 -7.28 15.29 -3.70
C VAL A 23 -6.38 14.69 -2.61
N ILE A 24 -5.07 14.60 -2.84
CA ILE A 24 -4.17 14.03 -1.85
C ILE A 24 -4.01 14.99 -0.66
N LYS A 25 -3.97 16.32 -0.90
CA LYS A 25 -3.96 17.33 0.16
C LYS A 25 -5.20 17.24 1.05
N ASP A 26 -6.39 17.06 0.45
CA ASP A 26 -7.64 16.90 1.18
C ASP A 26 -7.64 15.64 2.06
N ILE A 27 -7.21 14.49 1.50
CA ILE A 27 -7.06 13.24 2.28
C ILE A 27 -6.06 13.43 3.42
N ALA A 28 -4.91 14.06 3.17
CA ALA A 28 -3.89 14.31 4.17
C ALA A 28 -4.40 15.22 5.31
N GLY A 29 -5.20 16.24 4.98
CA GLY A 29 -5.81 17.15 5.95
C GLY A 29 -6.78 16.46 6.92
N ASN A 30 -7.41 15.37 6.47
CA ASN A 30 -8.33 14.58 7.28
C ASN A 30 -7.63 13.57 8.21
N ILE A 31 -6.31 13.38 8.09
CA ILE A 31 -5.56 12.37 8.85
C ILE A 31 -4.67 13.06 9.89
N LYS A 32 -5.00 12.81 11.17
CA LYS A 32 -4.26 13.37 12.31
C LYS A 32 -2.79 12.96 12.25
N GLY A 33 -1.90 13.96 12.16
CA GLY A 33 -0.45 13.77 12.09
C GLY A 33 0.15 13.79 10.68
N TRP A 34 -0.68 13.85 9.63
CA TRP A 34 -0.23 13.93 8.23
C TRP A 34 -0.44 15.30 7.59
N ALA A 35 -1.22 16.18 8.23
CA ALA A 35 -1.39 17.56 7.78
C ALA A 35 -0.03 18.26 7.66
N GLY A 36 0.32 18.67 6.44
CA GLY A 36 1.60 19.31 6.12
C GLY A 36 2.80 18.36 5.96
N ASN A 37 2.61 17.04 6.05
CA ASN A 37 3.67 16.05 5.85
C ASN A 37 3.42 15.24 4.56
N TRP A 38 3.76 15.84 3.42
CA TRP A 38 3.61 15.22 2.10
C TRP A 38 4.38 13.91 1.99
N ASP A 39 5.61 13.86 2.50
CA ASP A 39 6.47 12.68 2.42
C ASP A 39 5.84 11.47 3.11
N ALA A 40 5.23 11.66 4.30
CA ALA A 40 4.55 10.58 5.01
C ALA A 40 3.29 10.07 4.26
N VAL A 41 2.56 10.97 3.60
CA VAL A 41 1.37 10.59 2.80
C VAL A 41 1.81 9.82 1.56
N TYR A 42 2.81 10.33 0.85
CA TYR A 42 3.35 9.71 -0.35
C TYR A 42 3.99 8.35 -0.05
N ASP A 43 4.74 8.24 1.06
CA ASP A 43 5.26 6.97 1.56
C ASP A 43 4.14 5.95 1.82
N ASN A 44 3.01 6.38 2.40
CA ASN A 44 1.87 5.48 2.61
C ASN A 44 1.20 5.03 1.30
N ILE A 45 1.10 5.92 0.30
CA ILE A 45 0.61 5.57 -1.04
C ILE A 45 1.51 4.50 -1.67
N LEU A 46 2.83 4.72 -1.64
CA LEU A 46 3.80 3.76 -2.17
C LEU A 46 3.82 2.44 -1.40
N LEU A 47 3.65 2.47 -0.08
CA LEU A 47 3.52 1.27 0.75
C LEU A 47 2.33 0.41 0.29
N ARG A 48 1.17 1.03 0.06
CA ARG A 48 -0.02 0.30 -0.43
C ARG A 48 0.19 -0.25 -1.83
N ALA A 49 0.87 0.48 -2.71
CA ALA A 49 1.26 -0.01 -4.03
C ALA A 49 2.17 -1.24 -3.92
N LYS A 50 3.22 -1.19 -3.09
CA LYS A 50 4.13 -2.31 -2.82
C LYS A 50 3.40 -3.54 -2.27
N ILE A 51 2.46 -3.33 -1.35
CA ILE A 51 1.61 -4.40 -0.80
C ILE A 51 0.83 -5.10 -1.92
N LYS A 52 0.15 -4.34 -2.79
CA LYS A 52 -0.63 -4.92 -3.90
C LYS A 52 0.26 -5.63 -4.92
N GLU A 53 1.39 -5.03 -5.26
CA GLU A 53 2.38 -5.63 -6.15
C GLU A 53 2.88 -6.97 -5.61
N GLU A 54 3.18 -7.06 -4.31
CA GLU A 54 3.66 -8.30 -3.69
C GLU A 54 2.58 -9.40 -3.67
N ILE A 55 1.30 -9.03 -3.50
CA ILE A 55 0.17 -9.98 -3.63
C ILE A 55 0.14 -10.56 -5.04
N VAL A 56 0.20 -9.72 -6.07
CA VAL A 56 0.17 -10.15 -7.48
C VAL A 56 1.37 -11.05 -7.79
N LYS A 57 2.59 -10.59 -7.47
CA LYS A 57 3.81 -11.37 -7.68
C LYS A 57 3.76 -12.73 -6.97
N THR A 58 3.15 -12.79 -5.80
CA THR A 58 3.06 -14.04 -5.05
C THR A 58 2.00 -14.98 -5.63
N ALA A 59 0.86 -14.44 -6.08
CA ALA A 59 -0.14 -15.22 -6.80
C ALA A 59 0.45 -15.86 -8.06
N GLU A 60 1.17 -15.08 -8.87
CA GLU A 60 1.87 -15.56 -10.07
C GLU A 60 2.91 -16.64 -9.75
N LYS A 61 3.79 -16.39 -8.76
CA LYS A 61 4.84 -17.33 -8.36
C LYS A 61 4.31 -18.65 -7.81
N THR A 62 3.17 -18.62 -7.13
CA THR A 62 2.58 -19.81 -6.49
C THR A 62 1.50 -20.48 -7.33
N GLY A 63 1.08 -19.84 -8.43
CA GLY A 63 -0.08 -20.26 -9.23
C GLY A 63 -1.41 -20.18 -8.47
N ASN A 64 -1.48 -19.40 -7.39
CA ASN A 64 -2.65 -19.33 -6.50
C ASN A 64 -3.45 -18.04 -6.70
N GLU A 65 -4.38 -18.08 -7.64
CA GLU A 65 -5.26 -16.95 -7.97
C GLU A 65 -6.19 -16.54 -6.81
N SER A 66 -6.44 -17.42 -5.83
CA SER A 66 -7.27 -17.08 -4.66
C SER A 66 -6.69 -15.95 -3.79
N LEU A 67 -5.42 -15.59 -4.00
CA LEU A 67 -4.78 -14.41 -3.39
C LEU A 67 -5.27 -13.10 -4.02
N LEU A 68 -5.74 -13.11 -5.26
CA LEU A 68 -6.27 -11.94 -5.96
C LEU A 68 -7.74 -11.69 -5.62
N GLU A 69 -8.41 -12.72 -5.09
CA GLU A 69 -9.82 -12.67 -4.76
C GLU A 69 -10.15 -11.80 -3.54
N SER A 70 -11.41 -11.36 -3.48
CA SER A 70 -11.95 -10.51 -2.42
C SER A 70 -11.63 -11.02 -1.01
N GLY A 71 -11.72 -12.33 -0.78
CA GLY A 71 -11.47 -12.94 0.53
C GLY A 71 -10.05 -12.70 1.05
N PHE A 72 -9.02 -12.83 0.20
CA PHE A 72 -7.65 -12.55 0.63
C PHE A 72 -7.35 -11.06 0.66
N THR A 73 -7.84 -10.30 -0.32
CA THR A 73 -7.56 -8.86 -0.40
C THR A 73 -8.16 -8.08 0.78
N VAL A 74 -9.36 -8.46 1.26
CA VAL A 74 -9.97 -7.89 2.47
C VAL A 74 -9.17 -8.27 3.72
N LEU A 75 -8.80 -9.55 3.86
CA LEU A 75 -8.00 -10.05 4.98
C LEU A 75 -6.64 -9.32 5.07
N SER A 76 -5.99 -9.15 3.92
CA SER A 76 -4.71 -8.45 3.80
C SER A 76 -4.82 -6.96 4.16
N ASN A 77 -5.92 -6.32 3.78
CA ASN A 77 -6.18 -4.93 4.15
C ASN A 77 -6.39 -4.77 5.66
N ASP A 78 -7.16 -5.65 6.30
CA ASP A 78 -7.36 -5.65 7.76
C ASP A 78 -6.02 -5.85 8.51
N ALA A 79 -5.20 -6.80 8.08
CA ALA A 79 -3.88 -7.02 8.64
C ALA A 79 -2.97 -5.79 8.49
N PHE A 80 -2.97 -5.16 7.31
CA PHE A 80 -2.24 -3.91 7.07
C PHE A 80 -2.65 -2.82 8.08
N HIS A 81 -3.96 -2.57 8.26
CA HIS A 81 -4.43 -1.56 9.20
C HIS A 81 -3.98 -1.83 10.64
N LYS A 82 -4.10 -3.08 11.11
CA LYS A 82 -3.63 -3.50 12.45
C LYS A 82 -2.14 -3.28 12.64
N ILE A 83 -1.33 -3.64 11.64
CA ILE A 83 0.13 -3.46 11.67
C ILE A 83 0.48 -1.97 11.65
N SER A 84 -0.15 -1.18 10.77
CA SER A 84 0.06 0.27 10.71
C SER A 84 -0.30 0.95 12.02
N ASP A 85 -1.39 0.57 12.67
CA ASP A 85 -1.76 1.12 13.97
C ASP A 85 -0.75 0.76 15.06
N SER A 86 -0.26 -0.49 15.09
CA SER A 86 0.79 -0.90 16.02
C SER A 86 2.07 -0.08 15.83
N VAL A 87 2.52 0.11 14.58
CA VAL A 87 3.72 0.91 14.28
C VAL A 87 3.49 2.37 14.63
N ARG A 88 2.32 2.93 14.31
CA ARG A 88 1.95 4.30 14.66
C ARG A 88 1.96 4.54 16.17
N GLN A 89 1.53 3.56 16.98
CA GLN A 89 1.60 3.66 18.44
C GLN A 89 3.04 3.63 18.98
N GLU A 90 3.95 2.92 18.31
CA GLU A 90 5.35 2.80 18.71
C GLU A 90 6.18 4.05 18.35
N ILE A 91 6.05 4.54 17.11
CA ILE A 91 6.95 5.58 16.54
C ILE A 91 6.21 6.82 16.02
N GLY A 92 4.89 6.92 16.21
CA GLY A 92 4.07 8.06 15.83
C GLY A 92 3.56 8.07 14.39
N LEU A 93 4.30 7.49 13.44
CA LEU A 93 3.91 7.40 12.02
C LEU A 93 4.06 5.97 11.48
N PRO A 94 3.12 5.48 10.64
CA PRO A 94 3.20 4.14 10.05
C PRO A 94 4.12 4.10 8.83
N LEU A 95 5.43 4.29 9.04
CA LEU A 95 6.44 4.34 7.97
C LEU A 95 6.53 3.03 7.19
N SER A 96 6.65 3.12 5.86
CA SER A 96 6.71 1.96 4.94
C SER A 96 7.82 0.99 5.31
N GLU A 97 8.98 1.49 5.70
CA GLU A 97 10.15 0.68 6.05
C GLU A 97 9.90 -0.26 7.25
N ARG A 98 8.97 0.12 8.14
CA ARG A 98 8.60 -0.67 9.31
C ARG A 98 7.36 -1.53 9.04
N VAL A 99 6.34 -0.98 8.39
CA VAL A 99 5.09 -1.68 8.13
C VAL A 99 5.26 -2.80 7.11
N PHE A 100 5.96 -2.56 6.00
CA PHE A 100 6.05 -3.52 4.90
C PHE A 100 6.70 -4.85 5.31
N PRO A 101 7.87 -4.89 5.99
CA PRO A 101 8.48 -6.17 6.39
C PRO A 101 7.61 -6.98 7.36
N ILE A 102 6.90 -6.30 8.27
CA ILE A 102 5.99 -6.95 9.23
C ILE A 102 4.80 -7.55 8.48
N TRP A 103 4.20 -6.80 7.56
CA TRP A 103 3.10 -7.28 6.73
C TRP A 103 3.54 -8.43 5.80
N GLN A 104 4.73 -8.34 5.19
CA GLN A 104 5.26 -9.40 4.31
C GLN A 104 5.50 -10.70 5.09
N LYS A 105 6.00 -10.61 6.33
CA LYS A 105 6.13 -11.77 7.23
C LYS A 105 4.76 -12.39 7.54
N TRP A 106 3.76 -11.56 7.83
CA TRP A 106 2.38 -12.01 8.05
C TRP A 106 1.81 -12.72 6.80
N MET A 107 1.97 -12.13 5.62
CA MET A 107 1.49 -12.70 4.36
C MET A 107 2.11 -14.09 4.08
N ASN A 108 3.41 -14.21 4.26
CA ASN A 108 4.13 -15.47 4.10
C ASN A 108 3.63 -16.56 5.06
N GLN A 109 3.21 -16.19 6.28
CA GLN A 109 2.59 -17.13 7.22
C GLN A 109 1.20 -17.55 6.75
N GLN A 110 0.38 -16.63 6.25
CA GLN A 110 -0.96 -16.95 5.72
C GLN A 110 -0.90 -17.91 4.54
N ILE A 111 0.05 -17.71 3.62
CA ILE A 111 0.20 -18.58 2.45
C ILE A 111 0.66 -19.97 2.85
N LYS A 112 1.59 -20.08 3.81
CA LYS A 112 2.02 -21.38 4.36
C LYS A 112 0.89 -22.12 5.09
N GLY A 113 0.01 -21.38 5.78
CA GLY A 113 -1.15 -21.94 6.48
C GLY A 113 -2.27 -22.40 5.54
N ARG A 114 -2.39 -21.77 4.37
CA ARG A 114 -3.36 -22.11 3.31
C ARG A 114 -2.91 -23.25 2.39
N LYS A 115 -2.09 -24.20 2.86
CA LYS A 115 -1.74 -25.37 2.06
C LYS A 115 -3.03 -26.02 1.53
N VAL A 116 -3.17 -25.96 0.21
CA VAL A 116 -4.21 -26.60 -0.61
C VAL A 116 -4.09 -28.11 -0.46
#